data_AF-A0A969BUQ5-F1
#
_entry.id   AF-A0A969BUQ5-F1
#
_cell.length_a   1.000
_cell.length_b   1.000
_cell.length_c   1.000
_cell.angle_alpha   90.00
_cell.angle_beta   90.00
_cell.angle_gamma   90.00
#
_symmetry.space_group_name_H-M   'P 1'
#
loop_
_entity.id
_entity.type
_entity.pdbx_description
1 polymer ?
#
loop_
_entity_poly.entity_id
_entity_poly.type
_entity_poly.pdbx_seq_one_letter_code
_entity_poly.pdbx_strand_id
1 'polypeptide(L)'
;SGSAAPPHLQRLPQPDDAAALAALQRSEADVAVVSVFAARTLLAGGWRTASLAPRPYVIAVRKADQRLLSEINHNINQMEQDGTLERLFSKWVK
;
A
#
# COMPACT_ATOMS: atom_id res chain seq x y z
N SER A 1 1.04 18.65 -4.30
CA SER A 1 1.80 19.56 -3.43
C SER A 1 2.62 18.72 -2.47
N GLY A 2 3.94 18.63 -2.67
CA GLY A 2 4.82 17.87 -1.80
C GLY A 2 5.12 18.66 -0.53
N SER A 3 4.61 18.22 0.61
CA SER A 3 5.03 18.77 1.91
C SER A 3 6.51 18.44 2.10
N ALA A 4 7.33 19.47 2.37
CA ALA A 4 8.71 19.25 2.81
C ALA A 4 8.70 18.42 4.10
N ALA A 5 9.65 17.51 4.24
CA ALA A 5 9.81 16.77 5.48
C ALA A 5 10.19 17.77 6.60
N PRO A 6 9.73 17.55 7.85
CA PRO A 6 10.20 18.29 9.01
C PRO A 6 11.73 18.39 9.03
N PRO A 7 12.33 19.49 9.51
CA PRO A 7 13.77 19.73 9.41
C PRO A 7 14.65 18.69 10.13
N HIS A 8 14.06 17.85 10.99
CA HIS A 8 14.71 16.75 11.70
C HIS A 8 14.49 15.38 11.06
N LEU A 9 13.81 15.31 9.90
CA LEU A 9 13.58 14.06 9.16
C LEU A 9 14.35 14.08 7.85
N GLN A 10 15.38 13.24 7.77
CA GLN A 10 16.09 12.97 6.52
C GLN A 10 15.35 11.88 5.75
N ARG A 11 14.93 12.20 4.53
CA ARG A 11 14.37 11.19 3.62
C ARG A 11 15.51 10.44 2.92
N LEU A 12 15.46 9.13 2.98
CA LEU A 12 16.33 8.22 2.22
C LEU A 12 15.46 7.55 1.15
N PRO A 13 15.47 8.03 -0.11
CA PRO A 13 14.67 7.45 -1.17
C PRO A 13 15.17 6.03 -1.48
N GLN A 14 14.24 5.09 -1.56
CA GLN A 14 14.51 3.71 -1.92
C GLN A 14 13.67 3.34 -3.15
N PRO A 15 14.15 2.45 -4.02
CA PRO A 15 13.46 2.11 -5.27
C PRO A 15 12.14 1.37 -5.04
N ASP A 16 12.04 0.58 -3.97
CA ASP A 16 10.86 -0.20 -3.62
C ASP A 16 10.80 -0.50 -2.11
N ASP A 17 9.72 -1.16 -1.69
CA ASP A 17 9.51 -1.58 -0.30
C ASP A 17 10.62 -2.52 0.20
N ALA A 18 11.12 -3.43 -0.63
CA ALA A 18 12.12 -4.41 -0.20
C ALA A 18 13.46 -3.73 0.13
N ALA A 19 13.89 -2.79 -0.70
CA ALA A 19 15.07 -1.97 -0.46
C ALA A 19 14.91 -1.09 0.80
N ALA A 20 13.70 -0.54 1.03
CA ALA A 20 13.41 0.22 2.24
C ALA A 20 13.50 -0.65 3.52
N LEU A 21 12.99 -1.88 3.48
CA LEU A 21 13.11 -2.81 4.60
C LEU A 21 14.55 -3.27 4.83
N ALA A 22 15.33 -3.49 3.76
CA ALA A 22 16.75 -3.84 3.88
C ALA A 22 17.57 -2.70 4.52
N ALA A 23 17.30 -1.44 4.16
CA ALA A 23 17.95 -0.28 4.79
C ALA A 23 17.65 -0.20 6.30
N LEU A 24 16.40 -0.48 6.69
CA LEU A 24 16.00 -0.57 8.10
C LEU A 24 16.76 -1.69 8.83
N GLN A 25 16.84 -2.88 8.24
CA GLN A 25 17.55 -4.03 8.82
C GLN A 25 19.05 -3.80 8.96
N ARG A 26 19.66 -3.06 8.03
CA ARG A 26 21.09 -2.67 8.07
C ARG A 26 21.37 -1.47 8.97
N SER A 27 20.37 -0.94 9.68
CA SER A 27 20.50 0.27 10.50
C SER A 27 20.94 1.51 9.72
N GLU A 28 20.65 1.55 8.41
CA GLU A 28 20.88 2.72 7.54
C GLU A 28 19.72 3.73 7.63
N ALA A 29 18.58 3.30 8.16
CA ALA A 29 17.40 4.12 8.40
C ALA A 29 16.77 3.76 9.76
N ASP A 30 16.22 4.76 10.46
CA ASP A 30 15.50 4.54 11.73
C ASP A 30 14.06 4.06 11.52
N VAL A 31 13.44 4.44 10.40
CA VAL A 31 12.04 4.14 10.05
C VAL A 31 11.92 3.91 8.55
N ALA A 32 11.14 2.90 8.16
CA ALA A 32 10.73 2.68 6.77
C ALA A 32 9.23 2.95 6.61
N VAL A 33 8.86 3.71 5.56
CA VAL A 33 7.46 3.87 5.13
C VAL A 33 7.25 2.99 3.92
N VAL A 34 6.43 1.94 4.08
CA VAL A 34 6.21 0.89 3.07
C VAL A 34 4.72 0.57 2.95
N SER A 35 4.35 -0.23 1.95
CA SER A 35 2.99 -0.76 1.85
C SER A 35 2.63 -1.67 3.03
N VAL A 36 1.33 -1.83 3.29
CA VAL A 36 0.82 -2.74 4.32
C VAL A 36 1.25 -4.19 4.08
N PHE A 37 1.40 -4.61 2.81
CA PHE A 37 1.85 -5.96 2.46
C PHE A 37 3.30 -6.19 2.87
N ALA A 38 4.19 -5.24 2.56
CA ALA A 38 5.58 -5.31 2.97
C ALA A 38 5.72 -5.26 4.50
N ALA A 39 4.99 -4.36 5.17
CA ALA A 39 5.02 -4.25 6.63
C ALA A 39 4.61 -5.55 7.36
N ARG A 40 3.70 -6.35 6.79
CA ARG A 40 3.27 -7.62 7.40
C ARG A 40 4.38 -8.66 7.47
N THR A 41 5.35 -8.62 6.56
CA THR A 41 6.51 -9.53 6.59
C THR A 41 7.41 -9.28 7.81
N LEU A 42 7.40 -8.06 8.35
CA LEU A 42 8.23 -7.69 9.50
C LEU A 42 7.59 -7.96 10.86
N LEU A 43 6.26 -8.15 10.93
CA LEU A 43 5.56 -8.40 12.19
C LEU A 43 6.07 -9.67 12.89
N ALA A 44 6.48 -10.68 12.12
CA ALA A 44 7.09 -11.89 12.65
C ALA A 44 8.49 -11.65 13.27
N GLY A 45 9.17 -10.56 12.89
CA GLY A 45 10.52 -10.21 13.34
C GLY A 45 10.58 -9.28 14.56
N GLY A 46 9.46 -9.03 15.24
CA GLY A 46 9.43 -8.17 16.44
C GLY A 46 9.43 -6.66 16.17
N TRP A 47 9.30 -6.25 14.89
CA TRP A 47 9.21 -4.84 14.51
C TRP A 47 7.85 -4.25 14.87
N ARG A 48 7.84 -2.99 15.31
CA ARG A 48 6.61 -2.24 15.61
C ARG A 48 6.17 -1.49 14.36
N THR A 49 4.89 -1.56 14.03
CA THR A 49 4.31 -0.86 12.88
C THR A 49 3.27 0.17 13.33
N ALA A 50 3.12 1.24 12.57
CA ALA A 50 2.08 2.24 12.74
C ALA A 50 1.45 2.56 11.38
N SER A 51 0.11 2.64 11.33
CA SER A 51 -0.61 2.91 10.08
C SER A 51 -0.70 4.41 9.82
N LEU A 52 -0.22 4.85 8.65
CA LEU A 52 -0.30 6.24 8.20
C LEU A 52 -1.56 6.45 7.35
N ALA A 53 -2.72 6.57 8.00
CA ALA A 53 -4.05 6.78 7.40
C ALA A 53 -4.46 5.79 6.28
N PRO A 54 -5.63 5.12 6.37
CA PRO A 54 -6.05 4.20 5.32
C PRO A 54 -6.22 4.95 3.99
N ARG A 55 -5.51 4.50 2.95
CA ARG A 55 -5.77 4.89 1.57
C ARG A 55 -6.48 3.72 0.86
N PRO A 56 -7.63 3.95 0.22
CA PRO A 56 -8.27 2.91 -0.57
C PRO A 56 -7.37 2.55 -1.75
N TYR A 57 -7.25 1.25 -2.05
CA TYR A 57 -6.71 0.81 -3.33
C TYR A 57 -7.71 1.20 -4.42
N VAL A 58 -7.20 1.78 -5.51
CA VAL A 58 -8.02 2.24 -6.62
C VAL A 58 -7.46 1.73 -7.93
N ILE A 59 -8.34 1.49 -8.89
CA ILE A 59 -7.96 1.25 -10.28
C ILE A 59 -7.99 2.59 -10.99
N ALA A 60 -6.82 3.07 -11.42
CA ALA A 60 -6.71 4.31 -12.18
C ALA A 60 -6.95 4.03 -13.66
N VAL A 61 -7.80 4.84 -14.29
CA VAL A 61 -8.05 4.83 -15.74
C VAL A 61 -7.75 6.21 -16.33
N ARG A 62 -7.58 6.31 -17.66
CA ARG A 62 -7.41 7.63 -18.30
C ARG A 62 -8.68 8.44 -18.11
N LYS A 63 -8.53 9.76 -17.92
CA LYS A 63 -9.65 10.68 -17.66
C LYS A 63 -10.75 10.63 -18.73
N ALA A 64 -10.40 10.36 -19.99
CA ALA A 64 -11.35 10.28 -21.09
C ALA A 64 -12.16 8.97 -21.12
N ASP A 65 -11.70 7.91 -20.45
CA ASP A 65 -12.24 6.55 -20.59
C ASP A 65 -13.39 6.29 -19.60
N GLN A 66 -14.42 7.14 -19.64
CA GLN A 66 -15.55 7.09 -18.71
C GLN A 66 -16.36 5.78 -18.82
N ARG A 67 -16.46 5.21 -20.03
CA ARG A 67 -17.11 3.91 -20.24
C ARG A 67 -16.36 2.79 -19.50
N LEU A 68 -15.04 2.74 -19.62
CA LEU A 68 -14.22 1.74 -18.93
C LEU A 68 -14.35 1.87 -17.41
N LEU A 69 -14.31 3.12 -16.90
CA LEU A 69 -14.53 3.39 -15.48
C LEU A 69 -15.88 2.82 -15.00
N SER A 70 -16.95 3.07 -15.75
CA SER A 70 -18.30 2.61 -15.41
C SER A 70 -18.39 1.09 -15.36
N GLU A 71 -17.85 0.40 -16.37
CA GLU A 71 -17.86 -1.08 -16.42
C GLU A 71 -17.02 -1.69 -15.29
N ILE A 72 -15.84 -1.14 -15.01
CA ILE A 72 -15.00 -1.60 -13.89
C ILE A 72 -15.75 -1.47 -12.57
N ASN A 73 -16.33 -0.29 -12.29
CA ASN A 73 -17.08 -0.05 -11.06
C ASN A 73 -18.30 -0.98 -10.96
N HIS A 74 -19.02 -1.19 -12.05
CA HIS A 74 -20.17 -2.10 -12.08
C HIS A 74 -19.77 -3.53 -11.71
N ASN A 75 -18.72 -4.06 -12.32
CA ASN A 75 -18.24 -5.41 -12.05
C ASN A 75 -17.68 -5.56 -10.63
N ILE A 76 -16.91 -4.58 -10.14
CA ILE A 76 -16.43 -4.56 -8.74
C ILE A 76 -17.62 -4.62 -7.77
N ASN A 77 -18.65 -3.80 -7.99
CA ASN A 77 -19.84 -3.81 -7.13
C ASN A 77 -20.56 -5.16 -7.14
N GLN A 78 -20.67 -5.83 -8.30
CA GLN A 78 -21.23 -7.18 -8.35
C GLN A 78 -20.38 -8.19 -7.57
N MET A 79 -19.05 -8.11 -7.68
CA MET A 79 -18.12 -8.98 -6.96
C MET A 79 -18.13 -8.72 -5.44
N GLU A 80 -18.44 -7.51 -5.00
CA GLU A 80 -18.67 -7.22 -3.57
C GLU A 80 -19.97 -7.87 -3.09
N GLN A 81 -21.05 -7.72 -3.86
CA GLN A 81 -22.37 -8.23 -3.52
C GLN A 81 -22.44 -9.77 -3.49
N ASP A 82 -21.72 -10.45 -4.37
CA ASP A 82 -21.69 -11.92 -4.45
C ASP A 82 -20.57 -12.58 -3.59
N GLY A 83 -19.84 -11.76 -2.83
CA GLY A 83 -18.74 -12.18 -1.96
C GLY A 83 -17.48 -12.65 -2.70
N THR A 84 -17.37 -12.48 -4.02
CA THR A 84 -16.16 -12.82 -4.79
C THR A 84 -14.96 -12.04 -4.29
N LEU A 85 -15.12 -10.74 -4.04
CA LEU A 85 -14.01 -9.91 -3.54
C LEU A 85 -13.53 -10.35 -2.16
N GLU A 86 -14.44 -10.73 -1.26
CA GLU A 86 -14.08 -11.27 0.06
C GLU A 86 -13.30 -12.59 -0.05
N ARG A 87 -13.73 -13.50 -0.95
CA ARG A 87 -13.03 -14.76 -1.21
C ARG A 87 -11.63 -14.52 -1.76
N LEU A 88 -11.48 -13.58 -2.69
CA LEU A 88 -10.18 -13.20 -3.25
C LEU A 88 -9.26 -12.60 -2.18
N PHE A 89 -9.77 -11.68 -1.36
CA PHE A 89 -9.01 -11.07 -0.26
C PHE A 89 -8.57 -12.12 0.76
N SER A 90 -9.47 -13.02 1.14
CA SER A 90 -9.16 -14.10 2.10
C SER A 90 -8.12 -15.08 1.59
N LYS A 91 -8.07 -15.32 0.27
CA LYS A 91 -7.12 -16.26 -0.34
C LYS A 91 -5.71 -15.68 -0.50
N TRP A 92 -5.60 -14.41 -0.86
CA TRP A 92 -4.34 -13.82 -1.33
C TRP A 92 -3.78 -12.73 -0.43
N VAL A 93 -4.63 -12.10 0.38
CA VAL A 93 -4.24 -10.97 1.22
C VAL A 93 -4.23 -11.36 2.68
N LYS A 94 -5.27 -12.01 3.19
CA LYS A 94 -5.39 -12.34 4.61
C LYS A 94 -4.26 -13.27 5.06
#